data_AF-A0A232ERH5-F1
#
_entry.id   AF-A0A232ERH5-F1
#
_cell.length_a   1.000
_cell.length_b   1.000
_cell.length_c   1.000
_cell.angle_alpha   90.00
_cell.angle_beta   90.00
_cell.angle_gamma   90.00
#
_symmetry.space_group_name_H-M   'P 1'
#
loop_
_entity.id
_entity.type
_entity.pdbx_description
1 polymer ?
#
loop_
_entity_poly.entity_id
_entity_poly.type
_entity_poly.pdbx_seq_one_letter_code
_entity_poly.pdbx_strand_id
1 'polypeptide(L)'
;MSDDQRTEELLGPTSCKTCTKVIAKRNPRKCDKCEWHYHARCTPTQPIFDNGKTIQVCHNCLLAYNLFSPGTMNSAPSTLNSQPADTTDTTILNEILEKLHKLDSIEKLQNTMKNEAEKNECRRLEPLDEIPRLMNRVTVVEVDVAVLRAEQIDIKAKLEQLLAKGTGHSTDSSSASALDLETVRQVRDSNTRIQAQLNRVASSQAKLSAELVITGLASTQATSLRLLAYAALKPLDAQLTERDITSARPLVKKRAVRENDAVSASTVVAVTEMRPTPIAVTVSGTLMRSLISEKN
;
A
#
# COMPACT_ATOMS: atom_id res chain seq x y z
N MET A 1 -50.72 -29.22 -21.86
CA MET A 1 -50.14 -28.69 -20.60
C MET A 1 -48.70 -29.12 -20.60
N SER A 2 -47.80 -28.20 -20.95
CA SER A 2 -46.36 -28.45 -21.04
C SER A 2 -45.69 -27.37 -20.19
N ASP A 3 -45.26 -27.76 -19.00
CA ASP A 3 -44.61 -26.89 -18.04
C ASP A 3 -43.12 -26.74 -18.40
N ASP A 4 -42.78 -25.60 -19.03
CA ASP A 4 -41.40 -25.15 -19.22
C ASP A 4 -40.82 -24.70 -17.87
N GLN A 5 -40.26 -25.66 -17.13
CA GLN A 5 -39.41 -25.37 -15.98
C GLN A 5 -38.09 -24.73 -16.46
N ARG A 6 -38.03 -23.39 -16.42
CA ARG A 6 -36.76 -22.66 -16.48
C ARG A 6 -35.90 -23.07 -15.27
N THR A 7 -34.92 -23.90 -15.53
CA THR A 7 -33.79 -24.15 -14.63
C THR A 7 -33.01 -22.84 -14.48
N GLU A 8 -33.27 -22.07 -13.43
CA GLU A 8 -32.35 -21.03 -12.97
C GLU A 8 -31.10 -21.74 -12.44
N GLU A 9 -30.15 -22.01 -13.33
CA GLU A 9 -28.79 -22.36 -12.92
C GLU A 9 -28.27 -21.23 -12.02
N LEU A 10 -28.15 -21.54 -10.73
CA LEU A 10 -27.50 -20.73 -9.72
C LEU A 10 -26.00 -20.60 -10.05
N LEU A 11 -25.69 -19.80 -11.06
CA LEU A 11 -24.34 -19.34 -11.35
C LEU A 11 -23.84 -18.65 -10.08
N GLY A 12 -22.83 -19.25 -9.46
CA GLY A 12 -22.20 -18.71 -8.26
C GLY A 12 -21.75 -17.25 -8.46
N PRO A 13 -21.48 -16.52 -7.37
CA PRO A 13 -21.12 -15.11 -7.44
C PRO A 13 -19.96 -14.88 -8.41
N THR A 14 -20.23 -14.18 -9.51
CA THR A 14 -19.23 -13.86 -10.52
C THR A 14 -18.32 -12.77 -9.97
N SER A 15 -17.00 -13.00 -10.03
CA SER A 15 -15.99 -12.02 -9.60
C SER A 15 -15.38 -11.33 -10.81
N CYS A 16 -15.06 -10.05 -10.65
CA CYS A 16 -14.39 -9.29 -11.69
C CYS A 16 -12.94 -9.75 -11.85
N LYS A 17 -12.54 -10.11 -13.07
CA LYS A 17 -11.17 -10.57 -13.34
C LYS A 17 -10.10 -9.53 -12.98
N THR A 18 -10.41 -8.25 -13.12
CA THR A 18 -9.47 -7.14 -12.88
C THR A 18 -9.31 -6.82 -11.39
N CYS A 19 -10.40 -6.61 -10.66
CA CYS A 19 -10.34 -6.16 -9.26
C CYS A 19 -10.65 -7.26 -8.22
N THR A 20 -10.98 -8.48 -8.66
CA THR A 20 -11.33 -9.66 -7.83
C THR A 20 -12.55 -9.51 -6.92
N LYS A 21 -13.20 -8.34 -6.91
CA LYS A 21 -14.45 -8.11 -6.17
C LYS A 21 -15.62 -8.81 -6.85
N VAL A 22 -16.57 -9.28 -6.05
CA VAL A 22 -17.84 -9.85 -6.52
C VAL A 22 -18.59 -8.78 -7.30
N ILE A 23 -19.04 -9.11 -8.51
CA ILE A 23 -19.87 -8.24 -9.31
C ILE A 23 -21.29 -8.36 -8.79
N ALA A 24 -21.79 -7.31 -8.16
CA ALA A 24 -23.20 -7.23 -7.81
C ALA A 24 -24.03 -7.44 -9.08
N LYS A 25 -25.17 -8.13 -8.97
CA LYS A 25 -26.03 -8.66 -10.06
C LYS A 25 -26.45 -7.67 -11.18
N ARG A 26 -26.00 -6.41 -11.13
CA ARG A 26 -26.18 -5.40 -12.17
C ARG A 26 -25.17 -5.60 -13.31
N ASN A 27 -25.58 -6.36 -14.32
CA ASN A 27 -25.01 -6.42 -15.67
C ASN A 27 -23.48 -6.45 -15.75
N PRO A 28 -22.84 -7.55 -15.33
CA PRO A 28 -21.43 -7.77 -15.63
C PRO A 28 -21.21 -7.76 -17.16
N ARG A 29 -20.10 -7.17 -17.61
CA ARG A 29 -19.68 -7.32 -19.01
C ARG A 29 -18.90 -8.62 -19.13
N LYS A 30 -19.36 -9.52 -19.99
CA LYS A 30 -18.64 -10.76 -20.36
C LYS A 30 -17.81 -10.48 -21.61
N CYS A 31 -16.57 -10.96 -21.64
CA CYS A 31 -15.78 -11.01 -22.87
C CYS A 31 -16.12 -12.30 -23.62
N ASP A 32 -16.50 -12.21 -24.89
CA ASP A 32 -16.89 -13.37 -25.69
C ASP A 32 -15.70 -14.26 -26.07
N LYS A 33 -14.46 -13.73 -26.05
CA LYS A 33 -13.24 -14.50 -26.37
C LYS A 33 -12.69 -15.29 -25.20
N CYS A 34 -12.66 -14.71 -24.00
CA CYS A 34 -12.01 -15.31 -22.83
C CYS A 34 -12.97 -15.66 -21.70
N GLU A 35 -14.27 -15.41 -21.90
CA GLU A 35 -15.39 -15.70 -21.00
C GLU A 35 -15.34 -15.07 -19.60
N TRP A 36 -14.33 -14.23 -19.33
CA TRP A 36 -14.20 -13.52 -18.06
C TRP A 36 -15.22 -12.38 -17.94
N HIS A 37 -15.60 -12.11 -16.68
CA HIS A 37 -16.54 -11.06 -16.32
C HIS A 37 -15.82 -9.84 -15.74
N TYR A 38 -16.33 -8.66 -16.08
CA TYR A 38 -15.73 -7.37 -15.74
C TYR A 38 -16.79 -6.38 -15.24
N HIS A 39 -16.41 -5.53 -14.28
CA HIS A 39 -17.18 -4.31 -14.04
C HIS A 39 -17.04 -3.37 -15.23
N ALA A 40 -18.13 -2.70 -15.61
CA ALA A 40 -18.10 -1.69 -16.67
C ALA A 40 -17.05 -0.58 -16.43
N ARG A 41 -16.76 -0.26 -15.17
CA ARG A 41 -15.71 0.70 -14.78
C ARG A 41 -14.30 0.13 -14.76
N CYS A 42 -14.13 -1.17 -14.54
CA CYS A 42 -12.80 -1.77 -14.43
C CYS A 42 -12.16 -2.04 -15.79
N THR A 43 -12.98 -2.42 -16.79
CA THR A 43 -12.47 -2.73 -18.12
C THR A 43 -13.58 -2.46 -19.14
N PRO A 44 -13.43 -1.46 -20.02
CA PRO A 44 -14.37 -1.28 -21.12
C PRO A 44 -14.24 -2.47 -22.09
N THR A 45 -15.37 -3.08 -22.42
CA THR A 45 -15.43 -4.01 -23.56
C THR A 45 -15.72 -3.21 -24.83
N GLN A 46 -15.14 -3.65 -25.94
CA GLN A 46 -15.37 -3.05 -27.26
C GLN A 46 -15.96 -4.10 -28.21
N PRO A 47 -16.91 -3.72 -29.08
CA PRO A 47 -17.38 -4.59 -30.15
C PRO A 47 -16.32 -4.73 -31.24
N ILE A 48 -16.07 -5.95 -31.70
CA ILE A 48 -15.28 -6.24 -32.92
C ILE A 48 -16.08 -7.17 -33.85
N PHE A 49 -15.77 -7.14 -35.13
CA PHE A 49 -16.38 -8.03 -36.12
C PHE A 49 -15.47 -9.24 -36.36
N ASP A 50 -15.91 -10.42 -35.91
CA ASP A 50 -15.16 -11.67 -36.02
C ASP A 50 -16.07 -12.76 -36.59
N ASN A 51 -15.60 -13.45 -37.65
CA ASN A 51 -16.35 -14.51 -38.34
C ASN A 51 -17.79 -14.13 -38.71
N GLY A 52 -18.00 -12.91 -39.20
CA GLY A 52 -19.32 -12.45 -39.63
C GLY A 52 -20.26 -12.03 -38.49
N LYS A 53 -19.80 -12.01 -37.23
CA LYS A 53 -20.59 -11.62 -36.05
C LYS A 53 -19.90 -10.52 -35.27
N THR A 54 -20.69 -9.60 -34.70
CA THR A 54 -20.17 -8.61 -33.76
C THR A 54 -20.07 -9.24 -32.37
N ILE A 55 -18.87 -9.31 -31.81
CA ILE A 55 -18.60 -9.86 -30.47
C ILE A 55 -18.03 -8.77 -29.54
N GLN A 56 -18.30 -8.86 -28.25
CA GLN A 56 -17.74 -7.97 -27.21
C GLN A 56 -16.44 -8.57 -26.67
N VAL A 57 -15.33 -7.85 -26.85
CA VAL A 57 -14.02 -8.28 -26.34
C VAL A 57 -13.49 -7.33 -25.27
N CYS A 58 -12.75 -7.87 -24.30
CA CYS A 58 -12.01 -7.05 -23.34
C CYS A 58 -10.76 -6.45 -24.01
N HIS A 59 -10.17 -5.43 -23.38
CA HIS A 59 -9.01 -4.72 -23.93
C HIS A 59 -7.83 -5.65 -24.29
N ASN A 60 -7.51 -6.64 -23.45
CA ASN A 60 -6.42 -7.57 -23.74
C ASN A 60 -6.71 -8.48 -24.94
N CYS A 61 -7.96 -8.95 -25.09
CA CYS A 61 -8.36 -9.73 -26.26
C CYS A 61 -8.40 -8.88 -27.53
N LEU A 62 -8.74 -7.60 -27.43
CA LEU A 62 -8.66 -6.66 -28.55
C LEU A 62 -7.22 -6.45 -29.01
N LEU A 63 -6.28 -6.24 -28.08
CA LEU A 63 -4.85 -6.10 -28.41
C LEU A 63 -4.33 -7.37 -29.11
N ALA A 64 -4.66 -8.55 -28.57
CA ALA A 64 -4.30 -9.82 -29.20
C ALA A 64 -4.93 -9.97 -30.60
N TYR A 65 -6.21 -9.59 -30.76
CA TYR A 65 -6.88 -9.64 -32.04
C TYR A 65 -6.16 -8.79 -33.10
N ASN A 66 -5.78 -7.56 -32.76
CA ASN A 66 -5.08 -6.66 -33.69
C ASN A 66 -3.65 -7.14 -34.03
N LEU A 67 -2.98 -7.84 -33.11
CA LEU A 67 -1.64 -8.39 -33.36
C LEU A 67 -1.66 -9.58 -34.31
N PHE A 68 -2.73 -10.39 -34.27
CA PHE A 68 -2.82 -11.64 -35.03
C PHE A 68 -3.86 -11.62 -36.14
N SER A 69 -4.52 -10.49 -36.41
CA SER A 69 -5.46 -10.39 -37.52
C SER A 69 -4.74 -10.80 -38.80
N PRO A 70 -5.13 -11.92 -39.44
CA PRO A 70 -4.54 -12.36 -40.69
C PRO A 70 -4.91 -11.28 -41.71
N GLY A 71 -3.95 -10.41 -42.03
CA GLY A 71 -4.09 -9.49 -43.13
C GLY A 71 -4.53 -10.30 -44.33
N THR A 72 -5.72 -10.01 -44.84
CA THR A 72 -6.25 -10.58 -46.07
C THR A 72 -5.38 -10.07 -47.22
N MET A 73 -4.20 -10.68 -47.35
CA MET A 73 -3.28 -10.48 -48.45
C MET A 73 -3.84 -11.27 -49.63
N ASN A 74 -4.73 -10.62 -50.37
CA ASN A 74 -5.09 -11.06 -51.71
C ASN A 74 -3.86 -10.86 -52.61
N SER A 75 -3.03 -11.89 -52.75
CA SER A 75 -1.92 -11.93 -53.71
C SER A 75 -2.09 -13.14 -54.62
N ALA A 76 -2.14 -12.85 -55.91
CA ALA A 76 -2.37 -13.75 -57.04
C ALA A 76 -1.29 -14.85 -57.18
N PRO A 77 -1.58 -15.97 -57.86
CA PRO A 77 -0.61 -17.04 -58.07
C PRO A 77 0.39 -16.64 -59.16
N SER A 78 1.68 -16.77 -58.88
CA SER A 78 2.73 -16.67 -59.90
C SER A 78 3.70 -17.84 -59.80
N THR A 79 4.06 -18.28 -61.00
CA THR A 79 4.48 -19.62 -61.39
C THR A 79 6.00 -19.80 -61.29
N LEU A 80 6.41 -21.04 -60.98
CA LEU A 80 7.70 -21.73 -61.18
C LEU A 80 8.93 -20.91 -61.66
N ASN A 81 10.04 -21.06 -60.94
CA ASN A 81 11.25 -21.64 -61.55
C ASN A 81 12.28 -22.09 -60.49
N SER A 82 12.80 -23.30 -60.70
CA SER A 82 13.77 -23.97 -59.84
C SER A 82 15.20 -23.70 -60.33
N GLN A 83 16.07 -23.15 -59.47
CA GLN A 83 17.51 -23.12 -59.68
C GLN A 83 18.23 -23.56 -58.38
N PRO A 84 19.41 -24.19 -58.46
CA PRO A 84 19.96 -24.99 -57.37
C PRO A 84 20.72 -24.12 -56.36
N ALA A 85 20.22 -24.18 -55.13
CA ALA A 85 20.94 -24.18 -53.84
C ALA A 85 22.32 -23.50 -53.80
N ASP A 86 22.32 -22.18 -53.57
CA ASP A 86 23.43 -21.49 -52.92
C ASP A 86 23.33 -21.67 -51.40
N THR A 87 24.35 -22.30 -50.81
CA THR A 87 24.48 -22.55 -49.36
C THR A 87 24.64 -21.26 -48.54
N THR A 88 24.82 -20.12 -49.20
CA THR A 88 24.94 -18.80 -48.57
C THR A 88 23.57 -18.25 -48.16
N ASP A 89 22.53 -18.50 -48.97
CA ASP A 89 21.17 -18.01 -48.71
C ASP A 89 20.53 -18.69 -47.50
N THR A 90 20.81 -19.98 -47.29
CA THR A 90 20.36 -20.71 -46.10
C THR A 90 21.03 -20.21 -44.82
N THR A 91 22.28 -19.75 -44.89
CA THR A 91 22.99 -19.18 -43.73
C THR A 91 22.38 -17.84 -43.33
N ILE A 92 22.10 -16.99 -44.32
CA ILE A 92 21.47 -15.67 -44.10
C ILE A 92 20.04 -15.84 -43.54
N LEU A 93 19.25 -16.77 -44.09
CA LEU A 93 17.90 -17.06 -43.59
C LEU A 93 17.91 -17.54 -42.14
N ASN A 94 18.85 -18.40 -41.76
CA ASN A 94 18.98 -18.87 -40.37
C ASN A 94 19.35 -17.74 -39.42
N GLU A 95 20.23 -16.81 -39.82
CA GLU A 95 20.59 -15.65 -39.00
C GLU A 95 19.42 -14.69 -38.81
N ILE A 96 18.60 -14.49 -39.86
CA ILE A 96 17.38 -13.68 -39.79
C ILE A 96 16.36 -14.34 -38.83
N LEU A 97 16.16 -15.66 -38.94
CA LEU A 97 15.23 -16.39 -38.08
C LEU A 97 15.64 -16.31 -36.60
N GLU A 98 16.94 -16.42 -36.32
CA GLU A 98 17.49 -16.32 -34.97
C GLU A 98 17.31 -14.90 -34.39
N LYS A 99 17.51 -13.85 -35.20
CA LYS A 99 17.26 -12.45 -34.81
C LYS A 99 15.78 -12.20 -34.53
N LEU A 100 14.87 -12.77 -35.33
CA LEU A 100 13.42 -12.66 -35.08
C LEU A 100 13.02 -13.33 -33.76
N HIS A 101 13.57 -14.50 -33.44
CA HIS A 101 13.31 -15.17 -32.17
C HIS A 101 13.84 -14.37 -30.96
N LYS A 102 15.01 -13.72 -31.11
CA LYS A 102 15.55 -12.80 -30.09
C LYS A 102 14.64 -11.58 -29.89
N LEU A 103 14.06 -11.03 -30.96
CA LEU A 103 13.13 -9.89 -30.86
C LEU A 103 11.82 -10.27 -30.14
N ASP A 104 11.21 -11.42 -30.45
CA ASP A 104 10.02 -11.91 -29.75
C ASP A 104 10.28 -12.11 -28.25
N SER A 105 11.47 -12.61 -27.91
CA SER A 105 11.90 -12.78 -26.52
C SER A 105 12.01 -11.45 -25.77
N ILE A 106 12.54 -10.41 -26.42
CA ILE A 106 12.65 -9.06 -25.85
C ILE A 106 11.27 -8.44 -25.66
N GLU A 107 10.37 -8.57 -26.65
CA GLU A 107 9.00 -8.06 -26.56
C GLU A 107 8.23 -8.70 -25.40
N LYS A 108 8.35 -10.03 -25.24
CA LYS A 108 7.78 -10.74 -24.08
C LYS A 108 8.30 -10.19 -22.75
N LEU A 109 9.61 -9.97 -22.64
CA LEU A 109 10.22 -9.42 -21.42
C LEU A 109 9.70 -8.01 -21.12
N GLN A 110 9.60 -7.14 -22.13
CA GLN A 110 9.05 -5.79 -21.98
C GLN A 110 7.59 -5.81 -21.52
N ASN A 111 6.77 -6.71 -22.09
CA ASN A 111 5.38 -6.89 -21.67
C ASN A 111 5.27 -7.41 -20.23
N THR A 112 6.16 -8.31 -19.79
CA THR A 112 6.23 -8.75 -18.40
C THR A 112 6.57 -7.60 -17.46
N MET A 113 7.61 -6.82 -17.78
CA MET A 113 8.03 -5.66 -16.97
C MET A 113 6.92 -4.60 -16.87
N LYS A 114 6.22 -4.31 -17.97
CA LYS A 114 5.09 -3.38 -17.99
C LYS A 114 3.95 -3.85 -17.09
N ASN A 115 3.57 -5.12 -17.19
CA ASN A 115 2.52 -5.71 -16.34
C ASN A 115 2.91 -5.72 -14.85
N GLU A 116 4.18 -5.95 -14.53
CA GLU A 116 4.67 -5.85 -13.14
C GLU A 116 4.66 -4.40 -12.63
N ALA A 117 5.03 -3.42 -13.46
CA ALA A 117 4.96 -2.00 -13.11
C ALA A 117 3.52 -1.57 -12.78
N GLU A 118 2.56 -1.90 -13.64
CA GLU A 118 1.12 -1.59 -13.44
C GLU A 118 0.56 -2.29 -12.18
N LYS A 119 0.97 -3.53 -11.92
CA LYS A 119 0.56 -4.28 -10.72
C LYS A 119 1.13 -3.71 -9.43
N ASN A 120 2.34 -3.14 -9.49
CA ASN A 120 3.00 -2.51 -8.35
C ASN A 120 2.43 -1.11 -8.05
N GLU A 121 1.95 -0.39 -9.06
CA GLU A 121 1.27 0.90 -8.90
C GLU A 121 -0.05 0.74 -8.10
N CYS A 122 -0.78 -0.34 -8.35
CA CYS A 122 -2.04 -0.65 -7.66
C CYS A 122 -1.89 -1.00 -6.16
N ARG A 123 -0.69 -1.40 -5.71
CA ARG A 123 -0.44 -1.79 -4.30
C ARG A 123 0.19 -0.69 -3.44
N ARG A 124 0.53 0.47 -4.02
CA ARG A 124 1.26 1.54 -3.31
C ARG A 124 0.38 2.67 -2.79
N LEU A 125 -0.94 2.65 -3.03
CA LEU A 125 -1.82 3.78 -2.71
C LEU A 125 -2.64 3.63 -1.42
N GLU A 126 -2.86 2.41 -0.89
CA GLU A 126 -3.53 2.24 0.42
C GLU A 126 -2.85 3.03 1.57
N PRO A 127 -1.50 3.11 1.66
CA PRO A 127 -0.85 3.89 2.70
C PRO A 127 -1.04 5.41 2.57
N LEU A 128 -1.37 5.93 1.37
CA LEU A 128 -1.51 7.36 1.14
C LEU A 128 -2.88 7.87 1.61
N ASP A 129 -3.93 7.05 1.56
CA ASP A 129 -5.25 7.39 2.09
C ASP A 129 -5.24 7.59 3.63
N GLU A 130 -4.22 7.07 4.30
CA GLU A 130 -4.03 7.23 5.74
C GLU A 130 -3.37 8.56 6.12
N ILE A 131 -2.69 9.23 5.18
CA ILE A 131 -2.03 10.53 5.42
C ILE A 131 -3.03 11.63 5.77
N PRO A 132 -4.13 11.86 5.00
CA PRO A 132 -5.15 12.84 5.38
C PRO A 132 -5.77 12.54 6.75
N ARG A 133 -5.93 11.25 7.09
CA ARG A 133 -6.47 10.81 8.37
C ARG A 133 -5.51 11.10 9.53
N LEU A 134 -4.21 10.87 9.33
CA LEU A 134 -3.18 11.21 10.31
C LEU A 134 -3.08 12.72 10.51
N MET A 135 -3.12 13.50 9.42
CA MET A 135 -3.10 14.96 9.48
C MET A 135 -4.26 15.51 10.30
N ASN A 136 -5.48 15.00 10.09
CA ASN A 136 -6.65 15.37 10.90
C ASN A 136 -6.52 14.99 12.38
N ARG A 137 -5.78 13.92 12.71
CA ARG A 137 -5.53 13.54 14.12
C ARG A 137 -4.51 14.47 14.76
N VAL A 138 -3.46 14.86 14.02
CA VAL A 138 -2.45 15.81 14.50
C VAL A 138 -3.07 17.17 14.79
N THR A 139 -3.90 17.69 13.88
CA THR A 139 -4.57 18.99 14.08
C THR A 139 -5.48 19.00 15.31
N VAL A 140 -6.22 17.92 15.57
CA VAL A 140 -7.03 17.79 16.80
C VAL A 140 -6.15 17.83 18.05
N VAL A 141 -5.02 17.12 18.05
CA VAL A 141 -4.09 17.11 19.18
C VAL A 141 -3.45 18.49 19.39
N GLU A 142 -3.12 19.21 18.33
CA GLU A 142 -2.57 20.58 18.42
C GLU A 142 -3.57 21.56 19.06
N VAL A 143 -4.86 21.45 18.70
CA VAL A 143 -5.92 22.25 19.32
C VAL A 143 -6.06 21.91 20.81
N ASP A 144 -6.08 20.63 21.18
CA ASP A 144 -6.16 20.21 22.58
C ASP A 144 -4.97 20.74 23.41
N VAL A 145 -3.76 20.74 22.84
CA VAL A 145 -2.55 21.30 23.47
C VAL A 145 -2.67 22.81 23.66
N ALA A 146 -3.23 23.53 22.69
CA ALA A 146 -3.46 24.98 22.81
C ALA A 146 -4.46 25.31 23.93
N VAL A 147 -5.56 24.56 24.03
CA VAL A 147 -6.55 24.71 25.11
C VAL A 147 -5.91 24.46 26.48
N LEU A 148 -5.14 23.37 26.62
CA LEU A 148 -4.43 23.05 27.85
C LEU A 148 -3.44 24.14 28.28
N ARG A 149 -2.71 24.75 27.33
CA ARG A 149 -1.82 25.88 27.63
C ARG A 149 -2.58 27.11 28.11
N ALA A 150 -3.74 27.41 27.53
CA ALA A 150 -4.58 28.52 27.98
C ALA A 150 -5.12 28.29 29.40
N GLU A 151 -5.61 27.08 29.71
CA GLU A 151 -6.05 26.71 31.06
C GLU A 151 -4.91 26.82 32.08
N GLN A 152 -3.70 26.40 31.71
CA GLN A 152 -2.51 26.53 32.58
C GLN A 152 -2.20 28.00 32.92
N ILE A 153 -2.32 28.91 31.95
CA ILE A 153 -2.10 30.35 32.16
C ILE A 153 -3.17 30.93 33.10
N ASP A 154 -4.44 30.58 32.93
CA ASP A 154 -5.53 31.02 33.82
C ASP A 154 -5.34 30.55 35.27
N ILE A 155 -4.98 29.27 35.45
CA ILE A 155 -4.71 28.70 36.78
C ILE A 155 -3.52 29.41 37.43
N LYS A 156 -2.45 29.65 36.67
CA LYS A 156 -1.27 30.37 37.16
C LYS A 156 -1.63 31.78 37.62
N ALA A 157 -2.41 32.52 36.82
CA ALA A 157 -2.86 33.88 37.17
C ALA A 157 -3.74 33.91 38.43
N LYS A 158 -4.67 32.96 38.58
CA LYS A 158 -5.48 32.82 39.80
C LYS A 158 -4.64 32.54 41.03
N LEU A 159 -3.60 31.71 40.89
CA LEU A 159 -2.69 31.38 41.99
C LEU A 159 -1.84 32.57 42.42
N GLU A 160 -1.32 33.35 41.46
CA GLU A 160 -0.63 34.62 41.73
C GLU A 160 -1.55 35.63 42.44
N GLN A 161 -2.83 35.71 42.06
CA GLN A 161 -3.80 36.58 42.71
C GLN A 161 -4.08 36.17 44.17
N LEU A 162 -4.17 34.87 44.47
CA LEU A 162 -4.33 34.38 45.84
C LEU A 162 -3.10 34.71 46.70
N LEU A 163 -1.90 34.51 46.17
CA LEU A 163 -0.65 34.84 46.86
C LEU A 163 -0.55 36.34 47.18
N ALA A 164 -0.96 37.20 46.23
CA ALA A 164 -0.99 38.64 46.44
C ALA A 164 -2.03 39.07 47.49
N LYS A 165 -3.17 38.38 47.59
CA LYS A 165 -4.20 38.67 48.61
C LYS A 165 -3.79 38.20 50.02
N GLY A 166 -2.97 37.16 50.14
CA GLY A 166 -2.54 36.60 51.43
C GLY A 166 -1.48 37.42 52.19
N THR A 167 -0.86 38.43 51.56
CA THR A 167 0.21 39.24 52.17
C THR A 167 -0.29 40.54 52.84
N GLY A 168 -1.59 40.86 52.74
CA GLY A 168 -2.20 41.99 53.43
C GLY A 168 -2.78 41.59 54.79
N HIS A 169 -2.28 42.21 55.87
CA HIS A 169 -2.85 42.15 57.23
C HIS A 169 -4.39 42.25 57.21
N SER A 170 -5.12 41.25 57.71
CA SER A 170 -6.57 41.38 57.91
C SER A 170 -7.06 40.60 59.14
N THR A 171 -7.11 41.32 60.25
CA THR A 171 -8.09 41.16 61.32
C THR A 171 -9.51 41.31 60.74
N ASP A 172 -10.17 40.19 60.45
CA ASP A 172 -11.61 39.90 60.69
C ASP A 172 -12.07 38.67 59.87
N SER A 173 -12.39 37.58 60.58
CA SER A 173 -12.12 36.20 60.16
C SER A 173 -13.33 35.34 59.74
N SER A 174 -14.20 35.80 58.83
CA SER A 174 -15.34 34.95 58.42
C SER A 174 -15.61 34.86 56.91
N SER A 175 -15.51 35.95 56.15
CA SER A 175 -15.80 35.96 54.71
C SER A 175 -14.63 35.51 53.82
N ALA A 176 -13.39 35.60 54.31
CA ALA A 176 -12.20 35.15 53.58
C ALA A 176 -12.12 33.62 53.45
N SER A 177 -12.70 32.87 54.39
CA SER A 177 -12.63 31.39 54.43
C SER A 177 -13.47 30.71 53.34
N ALA A 178 -14.63 31.26 52.98
CA ALA A 178 -15.49 30.67 51.96
C ALA A 178 -14.94 30.85 50.54
N LEU A 179 -14.30 31.99 50.28
CA LEU A 179 -13.74 32.33 48.97
C LEU A 179 -12.46 31.52 48.67
N ASP A 180 -11.67 31.22 49.71
CA ASP A 180 -10.50 30.35 49.62
C ASP A 180 -10.90 28.88 49.34
N LEU A 181 -11.95 28.40 49.99
CA LEU A 181 -12.45 27.03 49.79
C LEU A 181 -12.98 26.79 48.36
N GLU A 182 -13.72 27.75 47.80
CA GLU A 182 -14.24 27.65 46.43
C GLU A 182 -13.10 27.70 45.39
N THR A 183 -12.10 28.54 45.62
CA THR A 183 -10.95 28.63 44.70
C THR A 183 -10.11 27.36 44.73
N VAL A 184 -9.86 26.78 45.92
CA VAL A 184 -9.19 25.49 46.07
C VAL A 184 -9.97 24.37 45.38
N ARG A 185 -11.31 24.38 45.49
CA ARG A 185 -12.17 23.42 44.80
C ARG A 185 -12.06 23.56 43.28
N GLN A 186 -12.13 24.79 42.75
CA GLN A 186 -12.00 25.05 41.32
C GLN A 186 -10.63 24.60 40.77
N VAL A 187 -9.55 24.86 41.49
CA VAL A 187 -8.20 24.39 41.12
C VAL A 187 -8.14 22.87 41.09
N ARG A 188 -8.73 22.18 42.08
CA ARG A 188 -8.78 20.71 42.11
C ARG A 188 -9.55 20.14 40.93
N ASP A 189 -10.70 20.72 40.59
CA ASP A 189 -11.52 20.28 39.47
C ASP A 189 -10.80 20.49 38.13
N SER A 190 -10.14 21.64 37.93
CA SER A 190 -9.31 21.90 36.76
C SER A 190 -8.13 20.92 36.66
N ASN A 191 -7.45 20.63 37.77
CA ASN A 191 -6.31 19.71 37.77
C ASN A 191 -6.74 18.29 37.39
N THR A 192 -7.92 17.86 37.84
CA THR A 192 -8.51 16.56 37.47
C THR A 192 -8.84 16.50 35.97
N ARG A 193 -9.33 17.61 35.40
CA ARG A 193 -9.62 17.73 33.95
C ARG A 193 -8.36 17.68 33.11
N ILE A 194 -7.33 18.45 33.48
CA ILE A 194 -6.02 18.46 32.80
C ILE A 194 -5.41 17.07 32.83
N GLN A 195 -5.44 16.38 33.97
CA GLN A 195 -4.92 15.02 34.09
C GLN A 195 -5.65 14.04 33.15
N ALA A 196 -6.99 14.17 33.04
CA ALA A 196 -7.78 13.35 32.13
C ALA A 196 -7.43 13.62 30.64
N GLN A 197 -7.23 14.88 30.26
CA GLN A 197 -6.79 15.24 28.90
C GLN A 197 -5.37 14.73 28.61
N LEU A 198 -4.45 14.87 29.56
CA LEU A 198 -3.08 14.38 29.42
C LEU A 198 -3.04 12.85 29.24
N ASN A 199 -3.89 12.11 29.97
CA ASN A 199 -4.06 10.68 29.78
C ASN A 199 -4.64 10.32 28.39
N ARG A 200 -5.55 11.13 27.84
CA ARG A 200 -6.07 10.95 26.46
C ARG A 200 -5.00 11.20 25.40
N VAL A 201 -4.18 12.24 25.57
CA VAL A 201 -3.05 12.53 24.68
C VAL A 201 -2.02 11.40 24.76
N ALA A 202 -1.64 10.96 25.96
CA ALA A 202 -0.72 9.84 26.15
C ALA A 202 -1.24 8.54 25.52
N SER A 203 -2.55 8.23 25.69
CA SER A 203 -3.18 7.06 25.05
C SER A 203 -3.20 7.18 23.52
N SER A 204 -3.50 8.37 23.00
CA SER A 204 -3.51 8.63 21.56
C SER A 204 -2.10 8.57 20.96
N GLN A 205 -1.10 9.04 21.69
CA GLN A 205 0.31 8.96 21.33
C GLN A 205 0.82 7.51 21.39
N ALA A 206 0.40 6.71 22.38
CA ALA A 206 0.69 5.28 22.42
C ALA A 206 0.09 4.53 21.21
N LYS A 207 -1.12 4.94 20.78
CA LYS A 207 -1.74 4.46 19.52
C LYS A 207 -1.05 4.98 18.26
N LEU A 208 -0.28 6.05 18.36
CA LEU A 208 0.58 6.58 17.30
C LEU A 208 2.00 6.03 17.40
N SER A 209 2.27 4.99 18.22
CA SER A 209 3.58 4.33 18.29
C SER A 209 4.10 4.11 16.88
N ALA A 210 5.10 4.93 16.54
CA ALA A 210 5.40 5.25 15.17
C ALA A 210 6.11 4.04 14.57
N GLU A 211 5.35 3.33 13.75
CA GLU A 211 5.90 2.32 12.89
C GLU A 211 6.62 3.04 11.76
N LEU A 212 7.95 3.05 11.83
CA LEU A 212 8.79 3.56 10.76
C LEU A 212 8.89 2.50 9.68
N VAL A 213 8.55 2.85 8.44
CA VAL A 213 8.71 1.95 7.30
C VAL A 213 10.06 2.25 6.64
N ILE A 214 10.98 1.28 6.71
CA ILE A 214 12.28 1.35 6.06
C ILE A 214 12.25 0.49 4.80
N THR A 215 12.52 1.13 3.66
CA THR A 215 12.57 0.48 2.33
C THR A 215 14.01 0.30 1.85
N GLY A 216 14.22 -0.53 0.83
CA GLY A 216 15.55 -0.71 0.21
C GLY A 216 16.49 -1.63 1.00
N LEU A 217 15.99 -2.27 2.05
CA LEU A 217 16.73 -3.20 2.87
C LEU A 217 16.66 -4.62 2.28
N ALA A 218 17.82 -5.18 1.95
CA ALA A 218 17.95 -6.58 1.56
C ALA A 218 18.04 -7.44 2.83
N SER A 219 16.97 -8.19 3.13
CA SER A 219 16.95 -9.13 4.26
C SER A 219 17.06 -10.58 3.75
N THR A 220 18.06 -11.32 4.22
CA THR A 220 18.05 -12.79 4.08
C THR A 220 17.19 -13.40 5.19
N GLN A 221 16.82 -14.69 5.05
CA GLN A 221 16.11 -15.42 6.11
C GLN A 221 16.96 -15.56 7.40
N ALA A 222 18.28 -15.47 7.30
CA ALA A 222 19.20 -15.57 8.43
C ALA A 222 19.43 -14.22 9.13
N THR A 223 19.05 -13.09 8.53
CA THR A 223 19.34 -11.77 9.09
C THR A 223 18.23 -11.29 10.02
N SER A 224 18.59 -10.94 11.26
CA SER A 224 17.66 -10.31 12.19
C SER A 224 17.18 -8.96 11.65
N LEU A 225 15.87 -8.83 11.41
CA LEU A 225 15.26 -7.58 10.95
C LEU A 225 15.52 -6.42 11.92
N ARG A 226 15.63 -6.73 13.21
CA ARG A 226 15.91 -5.75 14.26
C ARG A 226 17.33 -5.19 14.13
N LEU A 227 18.32 -6.05 13.90
CA LEU A 227 19.70 -5.62 13.66
C LEU A 227 19.82 -4.82 12.36
N LEU A 228 19.09 -5.24 11.33
CA LEU A 228 19.10 -4.56 10.04
C LEU A 228 18.50 -3.15 10.15
N ALA A 229 17.37 -3.02 10.86
CA ALA A 229 16.77 -1.73 11.17
C ALA A 229 17.69 -0.85 12.02
N TYR A 230 18.39 -1.44 13.01
CA TYR A 230 19.35 -0.72 13.85
C TYR A 230 20.51 -0.18 13.03
N ALA A 231 21.12 -1.01 12.19
CA ALA A 231 22.20 -0.59 11.30
C ALA A 231 21.77 0.54 10.35
N ALA A 232 20.53 0.50 9.85
CA ALA A 232 19.99 1.54 8.98
C ALA A 232 19.73 2.86 9.70
N LEU A 233 19.32 2.83 10.98
CA LEU A 233 18.98 4.01 11.77
C LEU A 233 20.17 4.61 12.52
N LYS A 234 21.21 3.83 12.82
CA LYS A 234 22.38 4.26 13.59
C LYS A 234 23.09 5.49 13.01
N PRO A 235 23.21 5.67 11.68
CA PRO A 235 23.80 6.89 11.12
C PRO A 235 22.97 8.15 11.34
N LEU A 236 21.66 8.01 11.63
CA LEU A 236 20.77 9.13 11.90
C LEU A 236 20.83 9.58 13.36
N ASP A 237 21.21 8.71 14.29
CA ASP A 237 21.36 9.07 15.70
C ASP A 237 22.50 8.26 16.33
N ALA A 238 23.61 8.93 16.65
CA ALA A 238 24.78 8.30 17.24
C ALA A 238 24.50 7.70 18.63
N GLN A 239 23.47 8.17 19.35
CA GLN A 239 23.06 7.65 20.65
C GLN A 239 22.10 6.46 20.55
N LEU A 240 21.59 6.15 19.35
CA LEU A 240 20.73 4.99 19.12
C LEU A 240 21.37 3.71 19.67
N THR A 241 20.63 2.97 20.49
CA THR A 241 21.00 1.61 20.93
C THR A 241 20.06 0.58 20.31
N GLU A 242 20.47 -0.69 20.26
CA GLU A 242 19.59 -1.77 19.75
C GLU A 242 18.31 -1.93 20.60
N ARG A 243 18.35 -1.51 21.86
CA ARG A 243 17.18 -1.51 22.76
C ARG A 243 16.12 -0.50 22.33
N ASP A 244 16.49 0.54 21.58
CA ASP A 244 15.56 1.51 21.05
C ASP A 244 14.69 0.96 19.92
N ILE A 245 15.08 -0.16 19.30
CA ILE A 245 14.20 -0.86 18.38
C ILE A 245 13.34 -1.85 19.15
N THR A 246 12.05 -1.53 19.30
CA THR A 246 11.10 -2.37 20.05
C THR A 246 10.71 -3.61 19.25
N SER A 247 10.44 -3.44 17.95
CA SER A 247 10.10 -4.56 17.06
C SER A 247 10.45 -4.24 15.61
N ALA A 248 10.67 -5.28 14.80
CA ALA A 248 10.83 -5.14 13.35
C ALA A 248 10.12 -6.30 12.66
N ARG A 249 9.29 -6.01 11.66
CA ARG A 249 8.52 -7.02 10.91
C ARG A 249 8.52 -6.73 9.40
N PRO A 250 8.53 -7.75 8.54
CA PRO A 250 8.43 -7.55 7.11
C PRO A 250 6.98 -7.15 6.74
N LEU A 251 6.82 -6.15 5.87
CA LEU A 251 5.48 -5.71 5.42
C LEU A 251 4.89 -6.59 4.32
N VAL A 252 5.71 -7.40 3.63
CA VAL A 252 5.23 -8.30 2.60
C VAL A 252 4.98 -9.68 3.20
N LYS A 253 3.71 -10.10 3.19
CA LYS A 253 3.30 -11.46 3.54
C LYS A 253 3.92 -12.42 2.50
N LYS A 254 5.04 -13.06 2.83
CA LYS A 254 5.59 -14.16 2.02
C LYS A 254 4.48 -15.18 1.86
N ARG A 255 3.95 -15.35 0.64
CA ARG A 255 3.14 -16.53 0.34
C ARG A 255 4.08 -17.70 0.51
N ALA A 256 3.80 -18.58 1.45
CA ALA A 256 4.46 -19.87 1.50
C ALA A 256 4.22 -20.54 0.14
N VAL A 257 5.27 -20.62 -0.67
CA VAL A 257 5.27 -21.46 -1.85
C VAL A 257 5.11 -22.87 -1.28
N ARG A 258 3.94 -23.48 -1.49
CA ARG A 258 3.75 -24.88 -1.14
C ARG A 258 4.64 -25.67 -2.10
N GLU A 259 5.70 -26.27 -1.56
CA GLU A 259 6.47 -27.31 -2.22
C GLU A 259 5.57 -28.53 -2.41
N ASN A 260 4.77 -28.53 -3.47
CA ASN A 260 4.08 -29.70 -3.98
C ASN A 260 4.16 -29.61 -5.50
N ASP A 261 5.34 -29.87 -6.07
CA ASP A 261 5.51 -30.29 -7.47
C ASP A 261 6.94 -30.81 -7.64
N ALA A 262 7.13 -32.06 -7.21
CA ALA A 262 8.36 -32.80 -7.39
C ALA A 262 8.37 -33.48 -8.76
N VAL A 263 8.55 -32.74 -9.87
CA VAL A 263 9.11 -33.30 -11.12
C VAL A 263 9.77 -32.19 -11.94
N SER A 264 11.09 -32.03 -11.78
CA SER A 264 12.06 -31.88 -12.88
C SER A 264 13.36 -31.33 -12.32
N ALA A 265 14.35 -32.22 -12.21
CA ALA A 265 15.73 -31.85 -11.94
C ALA A 265 16.27 -31.03 -13.12
N SER A 266 16.35 -29.71 -12.93
CA SER A 266 17.28 -28.88 -13.68
C SER A 266 18.05 -28.03 -12.69
N THR A 267 19.36 -28.24 -12.69
CA THR A 267 20.38 -27.61 -11.85
C THR A 267 20.49 -26.13 -12.20
N VAL A 268 19.45 -25.36 -11.88
CA VAL A 268 19.50 -23.90 -11.94
C VAL A 268 20.08 -23.46 -10.61
N VAL A 269 21.30 -22.94 -10.65
CA VAL A 269 21.91 -22.17 -9.56
C VAL A 269 20.83 -21.20 -9.08
N ALA A 270 20.30 -21.44 -7.88
CA ALA A 270 19.33 -20.58 -7.25
C ALA A 270 20.03 -19.24 -6.97
N VAL A 271 20.04 -18.37 -7.97
CA VAL A 271 20.25 -16.94 -7.77
C VAL A 271 19.07 -16.53 -6.92
N THR A 272 19.29 -16.53 -5.60
CA THR A 272 18.40 -15.95 -4.63
C THR A 272 18.38 -14.47 -4.91
N GLU A 273 17.52 -14.07 -5.86
CA GLU A 273 17.29 -12.68 -6.22
C GLU A 273 16.80 -11.98 -4.94
N MET A 274 17.72 -11.28 -4.28
CA MET A 274 17.51 -10.60 -3.01
C MET A 274 16.65 -9.37 -3.25
N ARG A 275 15.34 -9.57 -3.41
CA ARG A 275 14.41 -8.46 -3.57
C ARG A 275 14.33 -7.68 -2.26
N PRO A 276 14.62 -6.37 -2.26
CA PRO A 276 14.46 -5.54 -1.07
C PRO A 276 13.03 -5.63 -0.55
N THR A 277 12.86 -6.03 0.70
CA THR A 277 11.54 -6.15 1.31
C THR A 277 11.37 -4.98 2.29
N PRO A 278 10.30 -4.18 2.18
CA PRO A 278 10.05 -3.12 3.14
C PRO A 278 9.83 -3.71 4.54
N ILE A 279 10.48 -3.10 5.53
CA ILE A 279 10.44 -3.49 6.94
C ILE A 279 9.74 -2.40 7.72
N ALA A 280 8.74 -2.80 8.50
CA ALA A 280 8.12 -1.98 9.51
C ALA A 280 8.87 -2.10 10.83
N VAL A 281 9.25 -0.97 11.43
CA VAL A 281 10.08 -0.90 12.62
C VAL A 281 9.35 -0.08 13.67
N THR A 282 9.08 -0.67 14.83
CA THR A 282 8.60 0.07 16.00
C THR A 282 9.80 0.53 16.82
N VAL A 283 9.92 1.83 17.01
CA VAL A 283 11.02 2.45 17.76
C VAL A 283 10.55 3.03 19.10
N SER A 284 11.50 3.22 20.02
CA SER A 284 11.24 3.85 21.32
C SER A 284 10.74 5.28 21.13
N GLY A 285 9.86 5.74 22.03
CA GLY A 285 9.34 7.10 21.97
C GLY A 285 10.44 8.17 22.14
N THR A 286 11.53 7.82 22.81
CA THR A 286 12.71 8.67 22.99
C THR A 286 13.43 8.90 21.67
N LEU A 287 13.67 7.83 20.90
CA LEU A 287 14.29 7.93 19.57
C LEU A 287 13.43 8.73 18.60
N MET A 288 12.11 8.49 18.57
CA MET A 288 11.23 9.26 17.68
C MET A 288 11.32 10.76 17.91
N ARG A 289 11.42 11.20 19.17
CA ARG A 289 11.60 12.62 19.49
C ARG A 289 12.96 13.15 19.01
N SER A 290 14.02 12.35 19.16
CA SER A 290 15.36 12.67 18.64
C SER A 290 15.33 12.91 17.12
N LEU A 291 14.77 11.95 16.37
CA LEU A 291 14.67 12.00 14.91
C LEU A 291 13.79 13.15 14.38
N ILE A 292 12.76 13.55 15.12
CA ILE A 292 11.92 14.71 14.74
C ILE A 292 12.65 16.02 15.04
N SER A 293 13.38 16.08 16.15
CA SER A 293 14.02 17.32 16.62
C SER A 293 15.24 17.72 15.80
N GLU A 294 15.94 16.76 15.18
CA GLU A 294 17.15 17.02 14.38
C GLU A 294 16.85 17.61 12.99
N LYS A 295 15.56 17.69 12.61
CA LYS A 295 15.10 18.12 11.29
C LYS A 295 14.61 19.57 11.23
N ASN A 296 14.59 20.27 12.37
CA ASN A 296 14.24 21.69 12.50
C ASN A 296 15.44 22.49 13.02
#